data_AF-A0A919FGD8-F1
#
_entry.id   AF-A0A919FGD8-F1
#
_cell.length_a   1.000
_cell.length_b   1.000
_cell.length_c   1.000
_cell.angle_alpha   90.00
_cell.angle_beta   90.00
_cell.angle_gamma   90.00
#
_symmetry.space_group_name_H-M   'P 1'
#
loop_
_entity.id
_entity.type
_entity.pdbx_description
1 polymer ?
#
loop_
_entity_poly.entity_id
_entity_poly.type
_entity_poly.pdbx_seq_one_letter_code
_entity_poly.pdbx_strand_id
1 'polypeptide(L)'
;MATAALAAPARGLGAAPLAGFLAATALALAAALRAPAGTAVLGLALFGILHNVLELRYVTGRFESVLAGPFLKLLVALITGIVLCRLLPVSTASRAAEILLVYGLLAAACLHALRRRPWLLAASAALLLLAATASLSFPGYHFVVLTHLHNLVPLLFLLEWSRGLPRGRAAFMAVQCGWVLVVPALLLGGTLDGWAAPATATADRLAVSYTPPGWLDGSAGLRFVAVFAFLQTMHYVVWVWFLPRYAPEASAAFERRAPGLRGRRAWALGLAAGAALAVLFASDYAQGKALYAALASYHAYLEFPVLLVLVLGIDPTGRKPRASR
;
A
#
# COMPACT_ATOMS: atom_id res chain seq x y z
N MET A 1 14.06 26.83 17.54
CA MET A 1 15.00 25.77 17.98
C MET A 1 14.23 24.52 18.42
N ALA A 2 13.65 23.78 17.47
CA ALA A 2 13.04 22.49 17.76
C ALA A 2 14.07 21.39 17.46
N THR A 3 14.57 20.76 18.52
CA THR A 3 15.38 19.56 18.48
C THR A 3 14.70 18.50 17.62
N ALA A 4 15.45 18.00 16.64
CA ALA A 4 15.03 16.91 15.78
C ALA A 4 14.69 15.69 16.63
N ALA A 5 13.43 15.26 16.61
CA ALA A 5 13.11 13.87 16.90
C ALA A 5 13.65 13.04 15.72
N LEU A 6 14.95 12.78 15.72
CA LEU A 6 15.41 11.47 15.27
C LEU A 6 14.47 10.48 15.97
N ALA A 7 13.81 9.59 15.21
CA ALA A 7 13.02 8.50 15.76
C ALA A 7 13.77 8.00 16.99
N ALA A 8 13.15 8.13 18.18
CA ALA A 8 13.80 7.74 19.41
C ALA A 8 14.36 6.34 19.17
N PRO A 9 15.66 6.09 19.40
CA PRO A 9 16.25 4.82 19.04
C PRO A 9 15.36 3.75 19.65
N ALA A 10 14.94 2.79 18.83
CA ALA A 10 14.16 1.63 19.24
C ALA A 10 14.97 0.81 20.25
N ARG A 11 15.14 1.35 21.44
CA ARG A 11 15.90 0.81 22.55
C ARG A 11 14.99 -0.19 23.20
N GLY A 12 15.21 -1.47 22.89
CA GLY A 12 14.63 -2.57 23.65
C GLY A 12 13.40 -3.24 23.06
N LEU A 13 13.14 -3.16 21.74
CA LEU A 13 11.98 -3.84 21.14
C LEU A 13 12.01 -5.39 21.22
N GLY A 14 13.13 -5.98 21.67
CA GLY A 14 13.27 -7.42 21.84
C GLY A 14 12.97 -8.20 20.55
N ALA A 15 12.73 -9.51 20.68
CA ALA A 15 12.33 -10.36 19.56
C ALA A 15 10.83 -10.22 19.17
N ALA A 16 10.05 -9.41 19.89
CA ALA A 16 8.60 -9.37 19.78
C ALA A 16 8.06 -8.99 18.39
N PRO A 17 8.58 -7.95 17.70
CA PRO A 17 8.09 -7.63 16.37
C PRO A 17 8.42 -8.73 15.35
N LEU A 18 9.60 -9.35 15.48
CA LEU A 18 10.03 -10.45 14.62
C LEU A 18 9.11 -11.67 14.78
N ALA A 19 8.87 -12.08 16.03
CA ALA A 19 7.96 -13.17 16.35
C ALA A 19 6.53 -12.88 15.87
N GLY A 20 6.06 -11.64 16.04
CA GLY A 20 4.75 -11.21 15.55
C GLY A 20 4.63 -11.30 14.01
N PHE A 21 5.64 -10.87 13.27
CA PHE A 21 5.64 -11.02 11.81
C PHE A 21 5.71 -12.48 11.36
N LEU A 22 6.51 -13.32 12.02
CA LEU A 22 6.58 -14.75 11.70
C LEU A 22 5.23 -15.43 11.95
N ALA A 23 4.60 -15.16 13.10
CA ALA A 23 3.28 -15.69 13.42
C ALA A 23 2.21 -15.19 12.43
N ALA A 24 2.19 -13.88 12.15
CA ALA A 24 1.28 -13.29 11.18
C ALA A 24 1.46 -13.88 9.77
N THR A 25 2.71 -14.11 9.35
CA THR A 25 3.03 -14.74 8.06
C THR A 25 2.49 -16.16 7.99
N ALA A 26 2.71 -16.98 9.02
CA ALA A 26 2.21 -18.35 9.06
C ALA A 26 0.67 -18.40 9.03
N LEU A 27 0.01 -17.54 9.83
CA LEU A 27 -1.45 -17.46 9.88
C LEU A 27 -2.05 -16.93 8.57
N ALA A 28 -1.47 -15.87 8.00
CA ALA A 28 -1.92 -15.31 6.74
C ALA A 28 -1.74 -16.30 5.59
N LEU A 29 -0.63 -17.04 5.57
CA LEU A 29 -0.38 -18.07 4.55
C LEU A 29 -1.38 -19.22 4.68
N ALA A 30 -1.63 -19.70 5.91
CA ALA A 30 -2.64 -20.73 6.15
C ALA A 30 -4.03 -20.25 5.69
N ALA A 31 -4.43 -19.03 6.04
CA ALA A 31 -5.71 -18.46 5.62
C ALA A 31 -5.80 -18.31 4.10
N ALA A 32 -4.74 -17.81 3.45
CA ALA A 32 -4.68 -17.64 2.01
C ALA A 32 -4.71 -18.97 1.23
N LEU A 33 -4.13 -20.04 1.78
CA LEU A 33 -4.20 -21.37 1.18
C LEU A 33 -5.57 -22.02 1.37
N ARG A 34 -6.17 -21.89 2.55
CA ARG A 34 -7.42 -22.60 2.91
C ARG A 34 -8.68 -21.87 2.49
N ALA A 35 -8.64 -20.55 2.40
CA ALA A 35 -9.78 -19.72 2.04
C ALA A 35 -9.31 -18.40 1.40
N PRO A 36 -8.66 -18.42 0.22
CA PRO A 36 -8.10 -17.21 -0.40
C PRO A 36 -9.16 -16.14 -0.65
N ALA A 37 -10.30 -16.52 -1.25
CA ALA A 37 -11.41 -15.61 -1.52
C ALA A 37 -12.02 -15.03 -0.23
N GLY A 38 -12.26 -15.89 0.77
CA GLY A 38 -12.79 -15.46 2.07
C GLY A 38 -11.83 -14.52 2.79
N THR A 39 -10.53 -14.81 2.76
CA THR A 39 -9.48 -13.98 3.36
C THR A 39 -9.40 -12.61 2.69
N ALA A 40 -9.45 -12.56 1.35
CA ALA A 40 -9.46 -11.30 0.61
C ALA A 40 -10.69 -10.46 0.95
N VAL A 41 -11.90 -11.04 0.90
CA VAL A 41 -13.15 -10.32 1.14
C VAL A 41 -13.33 -9.92 2.60
N LEU A 42 -13.11 -10.84 3.55
CA LEU A 42 -13.26 -10.55 4.98
C LEU A 42 -12.16 -9.61 5.47
N GLY A 43 -10.91 -9.82 5.04
CA GLY A 43 -9.82 -8.91 5.35
C GLY A 43 -10.14 -7.49 4.89
N LEU A 44 -10.65 -7.37 3.67
CA LEU A 44 -11.11 -6.10 3.12
C LEU A 44 -12.27 -5.48 3.92
N ALA A 45 -13.29 -6.27 4.25
CA ALA A 45 -14.45 -5.79 5.00
C ALA A 45 -14.08 -5.34 6.43
N LEU A 46 -13.19 -6.08 7.10
CA LEU A 46 -12.83 -5.84 8.50
C LEU A 46 -11.74 -4.79 8.67
N PHE A 47 -10.72 -4.81 7.80
CA PHE A 47 -9.51 -4.00 7.95
C PHE A 47 -9.32 -2.98 6.84
N GLY A 48 -10.10 -3.04 5.75
CA GLY A 48 -10.02 -2.11 4.62
C GLY A 48 -10.14 -0.65 5.05
N ILE A 49 -11.25 -0.23 5.63
CA ILE A 49 -11.35 1.19 6.01
C ILE A 49 -10.47 1.53 7.22
N LEU A 50 -10.28 0.59 8.15
CA LEU A 50 -9.44 0.82 9.32
C LEU A 50 -7.98 1.09 8.92
N HIS A 51 -7.39 0.30 8.03
CA HIS A 51 -6.01 0.52 7.60
C HIS A 51 -5.89 1.86 6.85
N ASN A 52 -6.83 2.23 5.97
CA ASN A 52 -6.83 3.53 5.30
C ASN A 52 -6.73 4.69 6.31
N VAL A 53 -7.54 4.64 7.37
CA VAL A 53 -7.53 5.68 8.41
C VAL A 53 -6.18 5.72 9.12
N LEU A 54 -5.62 4.57 9.51
CA LEU A 54 -4.36 4.50 10.24
C LEU A 54 -3.15 4.88 9.37
N GLU A 55 -3.15 4.45 8.13
CA GLU A 55 -2.14 4.77 7.13
C GLU A 55 -2.16 6.27 6.79
N LEU A 56 -3.33 6.85 6.46
CA LEU A 56 -3.41 8.28 6.15
C LEU A 56 -2.93 9.11 7.33
N ARG A 57 -3.27 8.73 8.57
CA ARG A 57 -2.75 9.38 9.79
C ARG A 57 -1.23 9.31 9.88
N TYR A 58 -0.65 8.14 9.58
CA TYR A 58 0.79 7.95 9.57
C TYR A 58 1.45 8.78 8.47
N VAL A 59 1.03 8.64 7.22
CA VAL A 59 1.64 9.28 6.05
C VAL A 59 1.53 10.81 6.13
N THR A 60 0.34 11.33 6.43
CA THR A 60 0.15 12.79 6.54
C THR A 60 0.87 13.39 7.75
N GLY A 61 1.08 12.63 8.82
CA GLY A 61 1.89 13.04 9.96
C GLY A 61 3.38 13.04 9.63
N ARG A 62 3.89 11.90 9.15
CA ARG A 62 5.32 11.66 8.91
C ARG A 62 5.90 12.54 7.80
N PHE A 63 5.09 12.85 6.79
CA PHE A 63 5.49 13.61 5.61
C PHE A 63 4.82 14.98 5.53
N GLU A 64 4.42 15.57 6.67
CA GLU A 64 3.76 16.89 6.74
C GLU A 64 4.48 17.97 5.93
N SER A 65 5.82 18.00 5.98
CA SER A 65 6.65 18.97 5.26
C SER A 65 6.64 18.80 3.74
N VAL A 66 6.38 17.59 3.25
CA VAL A 66 6.26 17.27 1.82
C VAL A 66 4.82 17.45 1.37
N LEU A 67 3.88 16.94 2.16
CA LEU A 67 2.44 16.97 1.92
C LEU A 67 1.82 18.28 2.44
N ALA A 68 2.26 19.41 1.88
CA ALA A 68 1.78 20.73 2.26
C ALA A 68 1.54 21.64 1.04
N GLY A 69 0.72 22.68 1.25
CA GLY A 69 0.58 23.80 0.33
C GLY A 69 0.06 23.43 -1.07
N PRO A 70 0.54 24.11 -2.13
CA PRO A 70 0.08 23.88 -3.50
C PRO A 70 0.33 22.46 -4.02
N PHE A 71 1.41 21.82 -3.58
CA PHE A 71 1.72 20.45 -4.01
C PHE A 71 0.68 19.45 -3.50
N LEU A 72 0.30 19.54 -2.22
CA LEU A 72 -0.79 18.72 -1.68
C LEU A 72 -2.11 18.97 -2.42
N LYS A 73 -2.45 20.22 -2.75
CA LYS A 73 -3.66 20.54 -3.52
C LYS A 73 -3.66 19.87 -4.89
N LEU A 74 -2.51 19.89 -5.58
CA LEU A 74 -2.34 19.20 -6.86
C LEU A 74 -2.51 17.68 -6.71
N LEU A 75 -1.87 17.07 -5.71
CA LEU A 75 -2.04 15.64 -5.44
C LEU A 75 -3.50 15.28 -5.17
N VAL A 76 -4.18 16.03 -4.30
CA VAL A 76 -5.61 15.82 -4.00
C VAL A 76 -6.47 15.97 -5.25
N ALA A 77 -6.20 16.96 -6.10
CA ALA A 77 -6.95 17.14 -7.35
C ALA A 77 -6.77 15.96 -8.31
N LEU A 78 -5.54 15.50 -8.53
CA LEU A 78 -5.23 14.35 -9.38
C LEU A 78 -5.85 13.05 -8.84
N ILE A 79 -5.71 12.81 -7.53
CA ILE A 79 -6.30 11.63 -6.87
C ILE A 79 -7.82 11.68 -6.95
N THR A 80 -8.44 12.86 -6.75
CA THR A 80 -9.89 13.02 -6.91
C THR A 80 -10.32 12.72 -8.34
N GLY A 81 -9.53 13.13 -9.35
CA GLY A 81 -9.75 12.72 -10.73
C GLY A 81 -9.76 11.19 -10.89
N ILE A 82 -8.81 10.48 -10.28
CA ILE A 82 -8.76 9.01 -10.29
C ILE A 82 -10.00 8.41 -9.62
N VAL A 83 -10.42 8.95 -8.48
CA VAL A 83 -11.65 8.55 -7.79
C VAL A 83 -12.86 8.69 -8.70
N LEU A 84 -12.99 9.82 -9.40
CA LEU A 84 -14.07 10.04 -10.35
C LEU A 84 -14.02 9.01 -11.50
N CYS A 85 -12.85 8.73 -12.06
CA CYS A 85 -12.70 7.69 -13.10
C CYS A 85 -13.18 6.31 -12.63
N ARG A 86 -12.95 5.96 -11.36
CA ARG A 86 -13.39 4.68 -10.76
C ARG A 86 -14.88 4.61 -10.44
N LEU A 87 -15.52 5.76 -10.23
CA LEU A 87 -16.97 5.85 -10.02
C LEU A 87 -17.76 5.85 -11.33
N LEU A 88 -17.12 6.19 -12.45
CA LEU A 88 -17.71 6.08 -13.78
C LEU A 88 -17.81 4.61 -14.23
N PRO A 89 -18.75 4.29 -15.14
CA PRO A 89 -18.78 2.97 -15.77
C PRO A 89 -17.44 2.60 -16.40
N VAL A 90 -17.09 1.32 -16.27
CA VAL A 90 -15.82 0.81 -16.79
C VAL A 90 -15.85 0.87 -18.31
N SER A 91 -14.95 1.67 -18.88
CA SER A 91 -14.81 1.86 -20.33
C SER A 91 -13.33 2.05 -20.67
N THR A 92 -12.98 1.93 -21.95
CA THR A 92 -11.61 2.23 -22.42
C THR A 92 -11.20 3.66 -22.06
N ALA A 93 -12.13 4.61 -22.17
CA ALA A 93 -11.89 6.01 -21.84
C ALA A 93 -11.65 6.23 -20.34
N SER A 94 -12.49 5.66 -19.46
CA SER A 94 -12.31 5.84 -18.01
C SER A 94 -11.03 5.18 -17.50
N ARG A 95 -10.66 4.00 -18.04
CA ARG A 95 -9.38 3.35 -17.73
C ARG A 95 -8.17 4.14 -18.24
N ALA A 96 -8.21 4.64 -19.46
CA ALA A 96 -7.13 5.45 -20.01
C ALA A 96 -6.95 6.75 -19.22
N ALA A 97 -8.05 7.42 -18.85
CA ALA A 97 -8.02 8.61 -18.02
C ALA A 97 -7.43 8.33 -16.64
N GLU A 98 -7.83 7.23 -15.98
CA GLU A 98 -7.23 6.81 -14.71
C GLU A 98 -5.72 6.60 -14.85
N ILE A 99 -5.28 5.83 -15.85
CA ILE A 99 -3.85 5.59 -16.12
C ILE A 99 -3.09 6.91 -16.30
N LEU A 100 -3.60 7.82 -17.14
CA LEU A 100 -2.97 9.11 -17.39
C LEU A 100 -2.87 9.97 -16.12
N LEU A 101 -3.90 9.96 -15.27
CA LEU A 101 -3.88 10.68 -13.99
C LEU A 101 -2.87 10.08 -13.01
N VAL A 102 -2.75 8.75 -12.96
CA VAL A 102 -1.74 8.06 -12.15
C VAL A 102 -0.33 8.48 -12.58
N TYR A 103 -0.04 8.42 -13.88
CA TYR A 103 1.27 8.85 -14.38
C TYR A 103 1.50 10.35 -14.24
N GLY A 104 0.46 11.18 -14.38
CA GLY A 104 0.51 12.61 -14.08
C GLY A 104 0.85 12.89 -12.62
N LEU A 105 0.31 12.11 -11.69
CA LEU A 105 0.63 12.18 -10.27
C LEU A 105 2.07 11.78 -9.98
N LEU A 106 2.58 10.71 -10.59
CA LEU A 106 4.00 10.32 -10.48
C LEU A 106 4.92 11.37 -11.09
N ALA A 107 4.56 11.95 -12.24
CA ALA A 107 5.31 13.01 -12.89
C ALA A 107 5.36 14.28 -12.04
N ALA A 108 4.23 14.67 -11.42
CA ALA A 108 4.18 15.80 -10.48
C ALA A 108 5.10 15.58 -9.28
N ALA A 109 5.11 14.35 -8.72
CA ALA A 109 6.01 13.98 -7.63
C ALA A 109 7.48 14.03 -8.06
N CYS A 110 7.83 13.46 -9.21
CA CYS A 110 9.19 13.51 -9.77
C CYS A 110 9.65 14.95 -10.03
N LEU A 111 8.81 15.80 -10.62
CA LEU A 111 9.13 17.21 -10.86
C LEU A 111 9.37 17.95 -9.55
N HIS A 112 8.50 17.75 -8.56
CA HIS A 112 8.66 18.36 -7.24
C HIS A 112 9.98 17.93 -6.58
N ALA A 113 10.27 16.63 -6.65
CA ALA A 113 11.43 16.01 -6.03
C ALA A 113 12.76 16.36 -6.72
N LEU A 114 12.79 16.28 -8.05
CA LEU A 114 14.01 16.27 -8.86
C LEU A 114 14.25 17.58 -9.62
N ARG A 115 13.51 18.66 -9.34
CA ARG A 115 13.68 19.97 -10.01
C ARG A 115 15.12 20.50 -10.03
N ARG A 116 15.96 20.10 -9.07
CA ARG A 116 17.39 20.49 -8.99
C ARG A 116 18.36 19.45 -9.56
N ARG A 117 17.85 18.37 -10.16
CA ARG A 117 18.63 17.24 -10.70
C ARG A 117 18.12 16.92 -12.12
N PRO A 118 18.40 17.79 -13.12
CA PRO A 118 17.76 17.73 -14.44
C PRO A 118 17.97 16.40 -15.16
N TRP A 119 19.15 15.79 -15.03
CA TRP A 119 19.43 14.48 -15.64
C TRP A 119 18.59 13.35 -15.03
N LEU A 120 18.46 13.31 -13.71
CA LEU A 120 17.60 12.33 -13.04
C LEU A 120 16.12 12.58 -13.36
N LEU A 121 15.71 13.85 -13.46
CA LEU A 121 14.35 14.20 -13.87
C LEU A 121 14.07 13.75 -15.31
N ALA A 122 15.00 13.97 -16.25
CA ALA A 122 14.87 13.52 -17.63
C ALA A 122 14.81 11.99 -17.73
N ALA A 123 15.69 11.27 -17.01
CA ALA A 123 15.66 9.81 -16.94
C ALA A 123 14.34 9.29 -16.33
N SER A 124 13.86 9.92 -15.26
CA SER A 124 12.57 9.58 -14.64
C SER A 124 11.40 9.85 -15.58
N ALA A 125 11.42 10.97 -16.31
CA ALA A 125 10.40 11.31 -17.30
C ALA A 125 10.36 10.30 -18.45
N ALA A 126 11.53 9.90 -18.97
CA ALA A 126 11.62 8.88 -20.02
C ALA A 126 11.07 7.53 -19.53
N LEU A 127 11.41 7.12 -18.30
CA LEU A 127 10.87 5.90 -17.71
C LEU A 127 9.35 5.97 -17.50
N LEU A 128 8.85 7.09 -16.98
CA LEU A 128 7.41 7.29 -16.78
C LEU A 128 6.65 7.28 -18.11
N LEU A 129 7.21 7.88 -19.17
CA LEU A 129 6.61 7.86 -20.50
C LEU A 129 6.56 6.45 -21.07
N LEU A 130 7.66 5.70 -20.98
CA LEU A 130 7.69 4.30 -21.41
C LEU A 130 6.67 3.45 -20.66
N ALA A 131 6.60 3.61 -19.34
CA ALA A 131 5.66 2.88 -18.49
C ALA A 131 4.20 3.30 -18.76
N ALA A 132 3.94 4.58 -19.01
CA ALA A 132 2.61 5.09 -19.39
C ALA A 132 2.16 4.50 -20.73
N THR A 133 3.03 4.52 -21.73
CA THR A 133 2.76 3.90 -23.05
C THR A 133 2.44 2.42 -22.89
N ALA A 134 3.27 1.67 -22.15
CA ALA A 134 3.01 0.25 -21.89
C ALA A 134 1.68 0.03 -21.16
N SER A 135 1.37 0.85 -20.16
CA SER A 135 0.10 0.76 -19.40
C SER A 135 -1.13 1.06 -20.25
N LEU A 136 -1.04 2.04 -21.15
CA LEU A 136 -2.11 2.37 -22.09
C LEU A 136 -2.30 1.28 -23.16
N SER A 137 -1.22 0.65 -23.61
CA SER A 137 -1.28 -0.51 -24.51
C SER A 137 -1.83 -1.76 -23.84
N PHE A 138 -1.61 -1.92 -22.52
CA PHE A 138 -2.05 -3.08 -21.75
C PHE A 138 -2.78 -2.71 -20.44
N PRO A 139 -3.97 -2.08 -20.50
CA PRO A 139 -4.65 -1.57 -19.30
C PRO A 139 -4.99 -2.64 -18.27
N GLY A 140 -5.34 -3.85 -18.71
CA GLY A 140 -5.62 -4.98 -17.80
C GLY A 140 -4.40 -5.35 -16.95
N TYR A 141 -3.21 -5.37 -17.54
CA TYR A 141 -1.96 -5.63 -16.83
C TYR A 141 -1.61 -4.48 -15.87
N HIS A 142 -1.85 -3.23 -16.28
CA HIS A 142 -1.60 -2.06 -15.43
C HIS A 142 -2.28 -2.19 -14.06
N PHE A 143 -3.59 -2.50 -14.03
CA PHE A 143 -4.34 -2.60 -12.78
C PHE A 143 -3.91 -3.79 -11.91
N VAL A 144 -3.58 -4.93 -12.52
CA VAL A 144 -3.06 -6.09 -11.79
C VAL A 144 -1.71 -5.77 -11.15
N VAL A 145 -0.78 -5.22 -11.94
CA VAL A 145 0.56 -4.82 -11.46
C VAL A 145 0.43 -3.79 -10.34
N LEU A 146 -0.38 -2.75 -10.53
CA LEU A 146 -0.59 -1.71 -9.53
C LEU A 146 -1.14 -2.28 -8.22
N THR A 147 -2.11 -3.20 -8.30
CA THR A 147 -2.70 -3.84 -7.12
C THR A 147 -1.65 -4.63 -6.32
N HIS A 148 -0.79 -5.38 -7.01
CA HIS A 148 0.27 -6.15 -6.34
C HIS A 148 1.39 -5.25 -5.82
N LEU A 149 1.81 -4.24 -6.59
CA LEU A 149 2.83 -3.28 -6.18
C LEU A 149 2.41 -2.47 -4.95
N HIS A 150 1.13 -2.07 -4.85
CA HIS A 150 0.62 -1.39 -3.67
C HIS A 150 0.78 -2.25 -2.40
N ASN A 151 0.56 -3.56 -2.49
CA ASN A 151 0.79 -4.45 -1.36
C ASN A 151 2.27 -4.58 -0.95
N LEU A 152 3.20 -4.14 -1.80
CA LEU A 152 4.63 -4.10 -1.48
C LEU A 152 5.06 -2.79 -0.81
N VAL A 153 4.24 -1.73 -0.90
CA VAL A 153 4.54 -0.41 -0.33
C VAL A 153 4.94 -0.45 1.14
N PRO A 154 4.27 -1.23 2.03
CA PRO A 154 4.64 -1.30 3.43
C PRO A 154 6.10 -1.72 3.66
N LEU A 155 6.70 -2.52 2.77
CA LEU A 155 8.10 -2.92 2.88
C LEU A 155 9.05 -1.72 2.90
N LEU A 156 8.75 -0.66 2.15
CA LEU A 156 9.60 0.53 2.09
C LEU A 156 9.53 1.32 3.40
N PHE A 157 8.35 1.38 4.03
CA PHE A 157 8.20 1.98 5.37
C PHE A 157 8.88 1.14 6.45
N LEU A 158 8.77 -0.19 6.38
CA LEU A 158 9.49 -1.09 7.28
C LEU A 158 11.01 -0.99 7.11
N LEU A 159 11.49 -0.86 5.87
CA LEU A 159 12.89 -0.66 5.56
C LEU A 159 13.40 0.66 6.14
N GLU A 160 12.67 1.76 5.92
CA GLU A 160 12.97 3.07 6.51
C GLU A 160 13.04 2.98 8.04
N TRP A 161 11.99 2.45 8.66
CA TRP A 161 11.90 2.30 10.11
C TRP A 161 13.04 1.43 10.66
N SER A 162 13.39 0.34 9.99
CA SER A 162 14.45 -0.59 10.42
C SER A 162 15.84 0.06 10.49
N ARG A 163 16.06 1.20 9.80
CA ARG A 163 17.32 1.94 9.87
C ARG A 163 17.59 2.49 11.29
N GLY A 164 16.54 2.67 12.09
CA GLY A 164 16.65 3.06 13.49
C GLY A 164 17.00 1.92 14.46
N LEU A 165 17.07 0.67 14.00
CA LEU A 165 17.40 -0.48 14.85
C LEU A 165 18.91 -0.59 15.08
N PRO A 166 19.40 -0.50 16.34
CA PRO A 166 20.83 -0.60 16.63
C PRO A 166 21.38 -2.03 16.45
N ARG A 167 20.55 -3.06 16.58
CA ARG A 167 20.88 -4.48 16.39
C ARG A 167 19.68 -5.21 15.79
N GLY A 168 19.91 -6.36 15.14
CA GLY A 168 18.82 -7.21 14.62
C GLY A 168 18.17 -6.75 13.31
N ARG A 169 18.65 -5.66 12.70
CA ARG A 169 18.14 -5.13 11.43
C ARG A 169 18.16 -6.19 10.31
N ALA A 170 19.24 -6.95 10.19
CA ALA A 170 19.37 -7.98 9.17
C ALA A 170 18.31 -9.07 9.33
N ALA A 171 18.11 -9.59 10.55
CA ALA A 171 17.08 -10.58 10.84
C ALA A 171 15.67 -10.04 10.58
N PHE A 172 15.40 -8.79 11.01
CA PHE A 172 14.14 -8.12 10.73
C PHE A 172 13.87 -8.03 9.22
N MET A 173 14.84 -7.54 8.45
CA MET A 173 14.69 -7.41 6.99
C MET A 173 14.62 -8.76 6.29
N ALA A 174 15.33 -9.78 6.77
CA ALA A 174 15.22 -11.14 6.24
C ALA A 174 13.78 -11.67 6.36
N VAL A 175 13.12 -11.45 7.50
CA VAL A 175 11.70 -11.79 7.66
C VAL A 175 10.81 -10.97 6.74
N GLN A 176 11.07 -9.66 6.60
CA GLN A 176 10.27 -8.82 5.70
C GLN A 176 10.40 -9.25 4.24
N CYS A 177 11.61 -9.50 3.76
CA CYS A 177 11.86 -10.03 2.43
C CYS A 177 11.29 -11.44 2.25
N GLY A 178 11.30 -12.26 3.31
CA GLY A 178 10.75 -13.61 3.30
C GLY A 178 9.25 -13.60 2.95
N TRP A 179 8.44 -12.83 3.66
CA TRP A 179 7.02 -12.77 3.34
C TRP A 179 6.76 -11.99 2.03
N VAL A 180 7.51 -10.94 1.71
CA VAL A 180 7.27 -10.16 0.48
C VAL A 180 7.65 -10.90 -0.80
N LEU A 181 8.74 -11.68 -0.79
CA LEU A 181 9.31 -12.28 -2.00
C LEU A 181 9.19 -13.79 -2.01
N VAL A 182 9.62 -14.45 -0.93
CA VAL A 182 9.72 -15.91 -0.91
C VAL A 182 8.34 -16.56 -0.90
N VAL A 183 7.43 -16.10 -0.04
CA VAL A 183 6.08 -16.68 0.05
C VAL A 183 5.29 -16.52 -1.26
N PRO A 184 5.21 -15.32 -1.88
CA PRO A 184 4.58 -15.18 -3.19
C PRO A 184 5.21 -16.03 -4.29
N ALA A 185 6.55 -16.15 -4.32
CA ALA A 185 7.22 -17.01 -5.29
C ALA A 185 6.83 -18.49 -5.13
N LEU A 186 6.75 -18.99 -3.89
CA LEU A 186 6.31 -20.36 -3.60
C LEU A 186 4.84 -20.59 -3.98
N LEU A 187 3.97 -19.62 -3.71
CA LEU A 187 2.55 -19.66 -4.11
C LEU A 187 2.39 -19.66 -5.63
N LEU A 188 3.04 -18.73 -6.34
CA LEU A 188 2.96 -18.62 -7.80
C LEU A 188 3.59 -19.83 -8.51
N GLY A 189 4.71 -20.33 -7.97
CA GLY A 189 5.40 -21.53 -8.46
C GLY A 189 4.62 -22.83 -8.27
N GLY A 190 3.51 -22.81 -7.51
CA GLY A 190 2.67 -23.98 -7.28
C GLY A 190 3.24 -24.98 -6.29
N THR A 191 4.31 -24.64 -5.58
CA THR A 191 4.93 -25.52 -4.57
C THR A 191 3.98 -25.85 -3.43
N LEU A 192 2.98 -25.00 -3.20
CA LEU A 192 2.03 -25.12 -2.10
C LEU A 192 0.64 -25.62 -2.55
N ASP A 193 0.48 -26.02 -3.82
CA ASP A 193 -0.83 -26.41 -4.39
C ASP A 193 -1.46 -27.58 -3.65
N GLY A 194 -0.66 -28.53 -3.15
CA GLY A 194 -1.15 -29.68 -2.37
C GLY A 194 -1.82 -29.31 -1.04
N TRP A 195 -1.60 -28.09 -0.54
CA TRP A 195 -2.24 -27.57 0.67
C TRP A 195 -3.36 -26.58 0.40
N ALA A 196 -3.47 -26.11 -0.86
CA ALA A 196 -4.48 -25.17 -1.29
C ALA A 196 -5.87 -25.80 -1.26
N ALA A 197 -6.87 -25.02 -0.85
CA ALA A 197 -8.26 -25.38 -1.02
C ALA A 197 -8.62 -25.42 -2.52
N PRO A 198 -9.62 -26.24 -2.90
CA PRO A 198 -10.08 -26.27 -4.29
C PRO A 198 -10.62 -24.90 -4.74
N ALA A 199 -10.57 -24.66 -6.04
CA ALA A 199 -11.15 -23.46 -6.64
C ALA A 199 -12.65 -23.38 -6.33
N THR A 200 -13.14 -22.14 -6.19
CA THR A 200 -14.55 -21.84 -5.96
C THR A 200 -14.98 -20.75 -6.92
N ALA A 201 -16.26 -20.71 -7.27
CA ALA A 201 -16.78 -19.67 -8.17
C ALA A 201 -16.46 -18.24 -7.68
N THR A 202 -16.40 -18.02 -6.37
CA THR A 202 -15.99 -16.73 -5.79
C THR A 202 -14.52 -16.43 -6.06
N ALA A 203 -13.64 -17.42 -5.90
CA ALA A 203 -12.22 -17.27 -6.22
C ALA A 203 -12.01 -16.98 -7.71
N ASP A 204 -12.75 -17.65 -8.60
CA ASP A 204 -12.64 -17.42 -10.05
C ASP A 204 -13.07 -16.00 -10.44
N ARG A 205 -14.15 -15.49 -9.84
CA ARG A 205 -14.57 -14.08 -10.04
C ARG A 205 -13.54 -13.08 -9.55
N LEU A 206 -12.85 -13.38 -8.44
CA LEU A 206 -11.78 -12.52 -7.93
C LEU A 206 -10.53 -12.59 -8.81
N ALA A 207 -10.22 -13.76 -9.37
CA ALA A 207 -9.04 -13.96 -10.21
C ALA A 207 -8.99 -12.98 -11.39
N VAL A 208 -10.13 -12.62 -11.97
CA VAL A 208 -10.25 -11.60 -13.04
C VAL A 208 -9.66 -10.24 -12.65
N SER A 209 -9.67 -9.88 -11.36
CA SER A 209 -9.13 -8.60 -10.87
C SER A 209 -7.65 -8.66 -10.47
N TYR A 210 -7.11 -9.86 -10.21
CA TYR A 210 -5.79 -10.04 -9.60
C TYR A 210 -4.81 -10.84 -10.46
N THR A 211 -5.27 -11.43 -11.56
CA THR A 211 -4.44 -12.27 -12.42
C THR A 211 -4.18 -11.55 -13.73
N PRO A 212 -2.93 -11.57 -14.25
CA PRO A 212 -2.65 -11.07 -15.58
C PRO A 212 -3.59 -11.71 -16.62
N PRO A 213 -4.18 -10.94 -17.55
CA PRO A 213 -5.18 -11.47 -18.48
C PRO A 213 -4.74 -12.72 -19.27
N GLY A 214 -3.47 -12.79 -19.66
CA GLY A 214 -2.93 -13.95 -20.38
C GLY A 214 -2.74 -15.21 -19.54
N TRP A 215 -2.91 -15.13 -18.22
CA TRP A 215 -2.71 -16.22 -17.25
C TRP A 215 -3.99 -16.57 -16.48
N LEU A 216 -5.14 -16.08 -16.93
CA LEU A 216 -6.42 -16.40 -16.30
C LEU A 216 -6.80 -17.88 -16.50
N ASP A 217 -6.35 -18.50 -17.58
CA ASP A 217 -6.62 -19.89 -17.88
C ASP A 217 -5.74 -20.82 -17.03
N GLY A 218 -6.37 -21.73 -16.29
CA GLY A 218 -5.68 -22.75 -15.48
C GLY A 218 -5.54 -22.43 -13.99
N SER A 219 -4.57 -23.07 -13.33
CA SER A 219 -4.38 -22.95 -11.86
C SER A 219 -3.77 -21.61 -11.43
N ALA A 220 -3.24 -20.82 -12.36
CA ALA A 220 -2.61 -19.53 -12.07
C ALA A 220 -3.60 -18.54 -11.43
N GLY A 221 -4.86 -18.51 -11.87
CA GLY A 221 -5.87 -17.62 -11.30
C GLY A 221 -6.02 -17.75 -9.79
N LEU A 222 -6.17 -18.99 -9.30
CA LEU A 222 -6.28 -19.25 -7.86
C LEU A 222 -5.00 -18.87 -7.10
N ARG A 223 -3.82 -19.14 -7.67
CA ARG A 223 -2.53 -18.77 -7.07
C ARG A 223 -2.40 -17.25 -6.92
N PHE A 224 -2.81 -16.47 -7.91
CA PHE A 224 -2.82 -15.01 -7.82
C PHE A 224 -3.80 -14.49 -6.77
N VAL A 225 -4.99 -15.09 -6.64
CA VAL A 225 -5.92 -14.72 -5.56
C VAL A 225 -5.32 -15.05 -4.18
N ALA A 226 -4.64 -16.18 -4.04
CA ALA A 226 -3.95 -16.54 -2.79
C ALA A 226 -2.80 -15.58 -2.46
N VAL A 227 -1.98 -15.21 -3.46
CA VAL A 227 -0.92 -14.20 -3.31
C VAL A 227 -1.50 -12.86 -2.89
N PHE A 228 -2.56 -12.40 -3.57
CA PHE A 228 -3.24 -11.16 -3.22
C PHE A 228 -3.76 -11.22 -1.78
N ALA A 229 -4.50 -12.26 -1.41
CA ALA A 229 -5.05 -12.42 -0.06
C ALA A 229 -3.96 -12.42 1.02
N PHE A 230 -2.86 -13.13 0.76
CA PHE A 230 -1.71 -13.19 1.66
C PHE A 230 -1.03 -11.82 1.82
N LEU A 231 -0.63 -11.20 0.70
CA LEU A 231 0.08 -9.91 0.70
C LEU A 231 -0.79 -8.79 1.28
N GLN A 232 -2.08 -8.78 0.95
CA GLN A 232 -3.05 -7.82 1.50
C GLN A 232 -3.22 -7.99 3.01
N THR A 233 -3.23 -9.24 3.50
CA THR A 233 -3.28 -9.50 4.95
C THR A 233 -2.01 -8.99 5.65
N MET A 234 -0.85 -9.25 5.07
CA MET A 234 0.42 -8.73 5.61
C MET A 234 0.49 -7.20 5.54
N HIS A 235 -0.07 -6.59 4.49
CA HIS A 235 -0.24 -5.15 4.37
C HIS A 235 -1.07 -4.60 5.56
N TYR A 236 -2.18 -5.25 5.92
CA TYR A 236 -2.95 -4.88 7.12
C TYR A 236 -2.18 -5.09 8.42
N VAL A 237 -1.39 -6.15 8.53
CA VAL A 237 -0.52 -6.39 9.70
C VAL A 237 0.43 -5.21 9.91
N VAL A 238 0.99 -4.65 8.83
CA VAL A 238 1.88 -3.49 8.95
C VAL A 238 1.13 -2.25 9.43
N TRP A 239 0.02 -1.89 8.77
CA TRP A 239 -0.67 -0.63 9.04
C TRP A 239 -1.57 -0.63 10.28
N VAL A 240 -2.21 -1.76 10.59
CA VAL A 240 -3.14 -1.89 11.71
C VAL A 240 -2.42 -2.35 12.98
N TRP A 241 -1.46 -3.25 12.84
CA TRP A 241 -0.75 -3.80 13.99
C TRP A 241 0.59 -3.11 14.27
N PHE A 242 1.52 -3.16 13.33
CA PHE A 242 2.92 -2.80 13.56
C PHE A 242 3.15 -1.30 13.74
N LEU A 243 2.87 -0.48 12.73
CA LEU A 243 3.23 0.95 12.75
C LEU A 243 2.54 1.74 13.89
N PRO A 244 1.26 1.51 14.23
CA PRO A 244 0.63 2.17 15.37
C PRO A 244 1.29 1.86 16.72
N ARG A 245 1.96 0.69 16.85
CA ARG A 245 2.61 0.24 18.09
C ARG A 245 4.07 0.64 18.17
N TYR A 246 4.78 0.58 17.03
CA TYR A 246 6.24 0.69 16.98
C TYR A 246 6.75 1.98 16.32
N ALA A 247 5.85 2.80 15.76
CA ALA A 247 6.13 4.14 15.25
C ALA A 247 5.01 5.16 15.56
N PRO A 248 4.46 5.22 16.79
CA PRO A 248 3.34 6.11 17.11
C PRO A 248 3.66 7.60 16.88
N GLU A 249 4.92 8.00 17.05
CA GLU A 249 5.41 9.36 16.86
C GLU A 249 5.24 9.87 15.43
N ALA A 250 5.24 8.98 14.43
CA ALA A 250 5.03 9.33 13.03
C ALA A 250 3.65 9.98 12.80
N SER A 251 2.66 9.61 13.60
CA SER A 251 1.31 10.18 13.52
C SER A 251 1.12 11.47 14.33
N ALA A 252 2.08 11.85 15.17
CA ALA A 252 1.94 12.95 16.13
C ALA A 252 1.64 14.31 15.47
N ALA A 253 2.23 14.57 14.31
CA ALA A 253 1.98 15.80 13.55
C ALA A 253 0.54 15.89 13.04
N PHE A 254 -0.01 14.78 12.54
CA PHE A 254 -1.42 14.72 12.16
C PHE A 254 -2.32 14.94 13.38
N GLU A 255 -2.02 14.28 14.51
CA GLU A 255 -2.85 14.38 15.72
C GLU A 255 -2.91 15.80 16.30
N ARG A 256 -1.85 16.60 16.13
CA ARG A 256 -1.87 18.03 16.50
C ARG A 256 -2.81 18.85 15.62
N ARG A 257 -2.88 18.55 14.31
CA ARG A 257 -3.75 19.26 13.36
C ARG A 257 -5.21 18.81 13.44
N ALA A 258 -5.45 17.55 13.78
CA ALA A 258 -6.78 16.95 13.85
C ALA A 258 -7.02 16.27 15.21
N PRO A 259 -7.13 17.03 16.32
CA PRO A 259 -7.28 16.46 17.66
C PRO A 259 -8.55 15.62 17.84
N GLY A 260 -9.59 15.88 17.04
CA GLY A 260 -10.82 15.08 17.01
C GLY A 260 -10.60 13.63 16.52
N LEU A 261 -9.55 13.37 15.74
CA LEU A 261 -9.21 12.07 15.15
C LEU A 261 -8.01 11.42 15.84
N ARG A 262 -7.83 11.68 17.14
CA ARG A 262 -6.71 11.15 17.93
C ARG A 262 -7.05 9.81 18.58
N GLY A 263 -6.05 8.92 18.66
CA GLY A 263 -6.11 7.68 19.44
C GLY A 263 -7.36 6.83 19.13
N ARG A 264 -8.13 6.47 20.17
CA ARG A 264 -9.31 5.61 20.07
C ARG A 264 -10.40 6.13 19.13
N ARG A 265 -10.50 7.45 18.92
CA ARG A 265 -11.53 8.04 18.04
C ARG A 265 -11.29 7.71 16.58
N ALA A 266 -10.04 7.74 16.12
CA ALA A 266 -9.69 7.29 14.76
C ALA A 266 -9.96 5.79 14.57
N TRP A 267 -9.67 4.97 15.58
CA TRP A 267 -9.99 3.55 15.56
C TRP A 267 -11.50 3.32 15.48
N ALA A 268 -12.29 4.01 16.32
CA ALA A 268 -13.75 3.92 16.29
C ALA A 268 -14.32 4.34 14.93
N LEU A 269 -13.80 5.42 14.34
CA LEU A 269 -14.18 5.85 13.00
C LEU A 269 -13.87 4.78 11.95
N GLY A 270 -12.65 4.25 11.94
CA GLY A 270 -12.24 3.21 11.00
C GLY A 270 -13.06 1.93 11.13
N LEU A 271 -13.34 1.50 12.36
CA LEU A 271 -14.17 0.33 12.65
C LEU A 271 -15.64 0.55 12.27
N ALA A 272 -16.22 1.71 12.60
CA ALA A 272 -17.60 2.03 12.26
C ALA A 272 -17.81 2.13 10.75
N ALA A 273 -16.90 2.79 10.04
CA ALA A 273 -16.94 2.88 8.59
C ALA A 273 -16.65 1.52 7.92
N GLY A 274 -15.76 0.70 8.49
CA GLY A 274 -15.55 -0.69 8.07
C GLY A 274 -16.81 -1.54 8.24
N ALA A 275 -17.50 -1.44 9.36
CA ALA A 275 -18.76 -2.14 9.60
C ALA A 275 -19.85 -1.71 8.60
N ALA A 276 -19.97 -0.42 8.32
CA ALA A 276 -20.90 0.09 7.30
C ALA A 276 -20.57 -0.47 5.90
N LEU A 277 -19.28 -0.52 5.54
CA LEU A 277 -18.84 -1.11 4.28
C LEU A 277 -19.07 -2.63 4.24
N ALA A 278 -18.89 -3.33 5.36
CA ALA A 278 -19.16 -4.76 5.46
C ALA A 278 -20.65 -5.08 5.23
N VAL A 279 -21.56 -4.25 5.78
CA VAL A 279 -22.99 -4.33 5.50
C VAL A 279 -23.24 -4.13 4.00
N LEU A 280 -22.59 -3.14 3.39
CA LEU A 280 -22.73 -2.90 1.96
C LEU A 280 -22.20 -4.06 1.11
N PHE A 281 -21.05 -4.67 1.47
CA PHE A 281 -20.55 -5.88 0.79
C PHE A 281 -21.51 -7.06 0.89
N ALA A 282 -22.20 -7.21 2.03
CA ALA A 282 -23.18 -8.27 2.24
C ALA A 282 -24.47 -8.02 1.46
N SER A 283 -24.89 -6.76 1.29
CA SER A 283 -26.12 -6.40 0.57
C SER A 283 -25.92 -6.27 -0.94
N ASP A 284 -24.83 -5.62 -1.37
CA ASP A 284 -24.44 -5.42 -2.76
C ASP A 284 -22.91 -5.38 -2.87
N TYR A 285 -22.35 -6.53 -3.19
CA TYR A 285 -20.90 -6.69 -3.34
C TYR A 285 -20.30 -5.76 -4.40
N ALA A 286 -21.01 -5.52 -5.51
CA ALA A 286 -20.49 -4.70 -6.61
C ALA A 286 -20.40 -3.23 -6.19
N GLN A 287 -21.46 -2.71 -5.55
CA GLN A 287 -21.48 -1.36 -5.02
C GLN A 287 -20.48 -1.18 -3.87
N GLY A 288 -20.39 -2.15 -2.96
CA GLY A 288 -19.39 -2.15 -1.88
C GLY A 288 -17.96 -2.12 -2.42
N LYS A 289 -17.67 -2.95 -3.43
CA LYS A 289 -16.35 -2.97 -4.09
C LYS A 289 -16.03 -1.65 -4.77
N ALA A 290 -16.99 -1.06 -5.48
CA ALA A 290 -16.80 0.22 -6.18
C ALA A 290 -16.54 1.37 -5.19
N LEU A 291 -17.37 1.48 -4.15
CA LEU A 291 -17.20 2.49 -3.11
C LEU A 291 -15.87 2.34 -2.38
N TYR A 292 -15.52 1.11 -1.99
CA TYR A 292 -14.23 0.84 -1.38
C TYR A 292 -13.08 1.22 -2.31
N ALA A 293 -13.10 0.78 -3.57
CA ALA A 293 -12.03 1.06 -4.51
C ALA A 293 -11.85 2.57 -4.77
N ALA A 294 -12.94 3.33 -4.75
CA ALA A 294 -12.92 4.79 -4.82
C ALA A 294 -12.28 5.40 -3.57
N LEU A 295 -12.71 5.02 -2.37
CA LEU A 295 -12.15 5.53 -1.12
C LEU A 295 -10.67 5.12 -0.93
N ALA A 296 -10.33 3.89 -1.30
CA ALA A 296 -8.98 3.34 -1.24
C ALA A 296 -7.99 4.09 -2.16
N SER A 297 -8.46 4.71 -3.24
CA SER A 297 -7.60 5.53 -4.11
C SER A 297 -6.89 6.65 -3.34
N TYR A 298 -7.51 7.21 -2.29
CA TYR A 298 -6.90 8.31 -1.55
C TYR A 298 -5.62 7.93 -0.82
N HIS A 299 -5.54 6.74 -0.23
CA HIS A 299 -4.31 6.32 0.44
C HIS A 299 -3.35 5.70 -0.58
N ALA A 300 -3.82 4.73 -1.39
CA ALA A 300 -2.99 4.01 -2.34
C ALA A 300 -2.22 4.93 -3.32
N TYR A 301 -2.86 5.99 -3.83
CA TYR A 301 -2.19 6.93 -4.72
C TYR A 301 -1.43 8.06 -4.01
N LEU A 302 -1.72 8.34 -2.73
CA LEU A 302 -0.93 9.28 -1.94
C LEU A 302 0.41 8.66 -1.51
N GLU A 303 0.48 7.34 -1.37
CA GLU A 303 1.71 6.64 -1.04
C GLU A 303 2.78 6.78 -2.12
N PHE A 304 2.45 6.64 -3.41
CA PHE A 304 3.49 6.64 -4.47
C PHE A 304 4.35 7.92 -4.53
N PRO A 305 3.78 9.15 -4.44
CA PRO A 305 4.56 10.38 -4.33
C PRO A 305 5.49 10.39 -3.12
N VAL A 306 5.00 9.92 -1.97
CA VAL A 306 5.76 9.87 -0.72
C VAL A 306 6.92 8.88 -0.84
N LEU A 307 6.68 7.71 -1.43
CA LEU A 307 7.70 6.70 -1.68
C LEU A 307 8.77 7.21 -2.65
N LEU A 308 8.37 7.89 -3.73
CA LEU A 308 9.32 8.50 -4.65
C LEU A 308 10.23 9.49 -3.93
N VAL A 309 9.68 10.36 -3.09
CA VAL A 309 10.46 11.31 -2.28
C VAL A 309 11.43 10.58 -1.34
N LEU A 310 10.98 9.49 -0.71
CA LEU A 310 11.77 8.68 0.22
C LEU A 310 12.90 7.92 -0.50
N VAL A 311 12.63 7.33 -1.66
CA VAL A 311 13.60 6.56 -2.47
C VAL A 311 14.62 7.49 -3.12
N LEU A 312 14.19 8.65 -3.62
CA LEU A 312 15.07 9.65 -4.25
C LEU A 312 15.92 10.43 -3.23
N GLY A 313 15.78 10.11 -1.93
CA GLY A 313 16.64 10.59 -0.86
C GLY A 313 16.42 12.06 -0.53
N ILE A 314 15.22 12.58 -0.76
CA ILE A 314 14.84 13.90 -0.27
C ILE A 314 14.49 13.70 1.19
N ASP A 315 15.38 14.17 2.06
CA ASP A 315 15.10 14.22 3.49
C ASP A 315 13.76 14.97 3.66
N PRO A 316 12.73 14.33 4.25
CA PRO A 316 11.46 14.99 4.52
C PRO A 316 11.65 16.29 5.30
N THR A 317 12.75 16.44 6.04
CA THR A 317 13.06 17.65 6.80
C THR A 317 13.74 18.77 5.99
N GLY A 318 14.03 18.54 4.69
CA GLY A 318 14.71 19.51 3.82
C GLY A 318 16.17 19.78 4.19
N ARG A 319 16.77 19.01 5.11
CA ARG A 319 18.16 19.18 5.51
C ARG A 319 19.10 18.46 4.54
N LYS A 320 20.22 19.10 4.21
CA LYS A 320 21.31 18.45 3.49
C LYS A 320 21.77 17.23 4.32
N PRO A 321 22.01 16.06 3.70
CA PRO A 321 22.69 14.99 4.39
C PRO A 321 24.03 15.53 4.88
N ARG A 322 24.30 15.42 6.18
CA ARG A 322 25.64 15.65 6.70
C ARG A 322 26.54 14.61 6.01
N ALA A 323 27.50 15.09 5.23
CA ALA A 323 28.56 14.24 4.73
C ALA A 323 29.25 13.61 5.95
N SER A 324 29.07 12.30 6.12
CA SER A 324 29.92 11.51 7.00
C SER A 324 31.30 11.51 6.37
N ARG A 325 32.21 12.29 6.96
CA ARG A 325 33.65 12.03 6.84
C ARG A 325 34.00 10.85 7.76
#